data_AF-A0A7C6KP92-F1
#
_entry.id   AF-A0A7C6KP92-F1
#
_cell.length_a   1.000
_cell.length_b   1.000
_cell.length_c   1.000
_cell.angle_alpha   90.00
_cell.angle_beta   90.00
_cell.angle_gamma   90.00
#
_symmetry.space_group_name_H-M   'P 1'
#
loop_
_entity.id
_entity.type
_entity.pdbx_description
1 polymer ?
#
loop_
_entity_poly.entity_id
_entity_poly.type
_entity_poly.pdbx_seq_one_letter_code
_entity_poly.pdbx_strand_id
1 'polypeptide(L)'
;MAGFLSGLFGGKKGTKKYEDIFTTAKKMGQSIEYAFRQAVDASVADKVFKDKSEACDKLLEVLLPKVDSELHPALRKACERIKEL
;
A
#
# COMPACT_ATOMS: atom_id res chain seq x y z
N MET A 1 0.63 12.71 -34.78
CA MET A 1 0.08 13.28 -33.53
C MET A 1 1.20 13.30 -32.50
N ALA A 2 1.33 14.40 -31.76
CA ALA A 2 2.25 14.58 -30.62
C ALA A 2 2.23 13.33 -29.70
N GLY A 3 3.35 12.84 -29.15
CA GLY A 3 4.42 13.59 -28.52
C GLY A 3 4.10 13.90 -27.06
N PHE A 4 3.72 12.91 -26.24
CA PHE A 4 3.59 13.09 -24.77
C PHE A 4 3.42 11.76 -23.98
N LEU A 5 4.43 10.88 -23.87
CA LEU A 5 4.50 9.92 -22.75
C LEU A 5 5.95 9.59 -22.35
N SER A 6 6.90 10.50 -22.63
CA SER A 6 8.19 10.48 -21.93
C SER A 6 8.01 11.06 -20.53
N GLY A 7 8.06 10.16 -19.55
CA GLY A 7 8.53 10.39 -18.18
C GLY A 7 8.14 11.70 -17.50
N LEU A 8 7.05 11.71 -16.72
CA LEU A 8 6.90 12.71 -15.65
C LEU A 8 5.89 12.27 -14.57
N PHE A 9 6.26 11.32 -13.72
CA PHE A 9 5.81 11.35 -12.33
C PHE A 9 6.93 10.94 -11.38
N GLY A 10 7.80 11.92 -11.13
CA GLY A 10 8.92 11.81 -10.20
C GLY A 10 8.53 11.54 -8.75
N GLY A 11 9.36 10.74 -8.10
CA GLY A 11 10.04 11.10 -6.84
C GLY A 11 9.27 11.06 -5.52
N LYS A 12 7.93 11.01 -5.52
CA LYS A 12 7.15 10.93 -4.27
C LYS A 12 5.78 10.25 -4.41
N LYS A 13 5.56 9.60 -5.56
CA LYS A 13 4.25 9.10 -6.03
C LYS A 13 4.10 7.56 -6.03
N GLY A 14 5.04 6.83 -5.45
CA GLY A 14 5.02 5.37 -5.45
C GLY A 14 3.87 4.79 -4.63
N THR A 15 3.62 5.30 -3.42
CA THR A 15 2.65 4.67 -2.49
C THR A 15 1.21 5.14 -2.65
N LYS A 16 0.98 6.33 -3.21
CA LYS A 16 -0.34 6.99 -3.18
C LYS A 16 -1.45 6.13 -3.79
N LYS A 17 -1.16 5.44 -4.90
CA LYS A 17 -2.10 4.50 -5.54
C LYS A 17 -2.53 3.38 -4.58
N TYR A 18 -1.59 2.84 -3.81
CA TYR A 18 -1.83 1.74 -2.88
C TYR A 18 -2.53 2.21 -1.60
N GLU A 19 -2.27 3.44 -1.17
CA GLU A 19 -3.02 4.09 -0.10
C GLU A 19 -4.49 4.31 -0.50
N ASP A 20 -4.75 4.69 -1.75
CA ASP A 20 -6.10 4.78 -2.31
C ASP A 20 -6.78 3.41 -2.38
N ILE A 21 -6.04 2.34 -2.75
CA ILE A 21 -6.56 0.96 -2.71
C ILE A 21 -6.96 0.57 -1.28
N PHE A 22 -6.08 0.82 -0.30
CA PHE A 22 -6.37 0.55 1.11
C PHE A 22 -7.62 1.31 1.58
N THR A 23 -7.69 2.60 1.28
CA THR A 23 -8.81 3.46 1.68
C THR A 23 -10.11 3.04 1.01
N THR A 24 -10.06 2.64 -0.26
CA THR A 24 -11.22 2.14 -1.01
C THR A 24 -11.72 0.82 -0.42
N ALA A 25 -10.84 -0.13 -0.15
CA ALA A 25 -11.20 -1.40 0.49
C ALA A 25 -11.82 -1.17 1.87
N LYS A 26 -11.28 -0.25 2.69
CA LYS A 26 -11.93 0.17 3.95
C LYS A 26 -13.33 0.73 3.73
N LYS A 27 -13.52 1.62 2.74
CA LYS A 27 -14.82 2.21 2.40
C LYS A 27 -15.84 1.17 1.94
N MET A 28 -15.38 0.08 1.32
CA MET A 28 -16.21 -1.05 0.94
C MET A 28 -16.55 -1.99 2.11
N GLY A 29 -16.12 -1.66 3.34
CA GLY A 29 -16.38 -2.45 4.54
C GLY A 29 -15.46 -3.65 4.69
N GLN A 30 -14.33 -3.71 3.96
CA GLN A 30 -13.38 -4.80 4.11
C GLN A 30 -12.50 -4.62 5.35
N SER A 31 -12.06 -5.75 5.91
CA SER A 31 -11.15 -5.78 7.05
C SER A 31 -9.82 -5.07 6.74
N ILE A 32 -9.24 -4.40 7.73
CA ILE A 32 -7.94 -3.70 7.62
C ILE A 32 -6.85 -4.62 7.06
N GLU A 33 -6.79 -5.87 7.52
CA GLU A 33 -5.81 -6.85 7.04
C GLU A 33 -5.96 -7.12 5.54
N TYR A 34 -7.19 -7.27 5.06
CA TYR A 34 -7.45 -7.54 3.64
C TYR A 34 -7.14 -6.30 2.79
N ALA A 35 -7.63 -5.13 3.21
CA ALA A 35 -7.36 -3.86 2.55
C ALA A 35 -5.85 -3.58 2.42
N PHE A 36 -5.11 -3.84 3.49
CA PHE A 36 -3.66 -3.63 3.52
C PHE A 36 -2.92 -4.64 2.64
N ARG A 37 -3.30 -5.92 2.72
CA ARG A 37 -2.76 -6.96 1.85
C ARG A 37 -2.97 -6.64 0.38
N GLN A 38 -4.17 -6.17 0.01
CA GLN A 38 -4.47 -5.83 -1.38
C GLN A 38 -3.60 -4.68 -1.89
N ALA A 39 -3.34 -3.67 -1.04
CA ALA A 39 -2.42 -2.58 -1.34
C ALA A 39 -0.98 -3.09 -1.52
N VAL A 40 -0.50 -3.97 -0.65
CA VAL A 40 0.84 -4.58 -0.72
C VAL A 40 0.98 -5.45 -1.97
N ASP A 41 0.06 -6.37 -2.20
CA ASP A 41 0.09 -7.28 -3.35
C ASP A 41 0.05 -6.48 -4.67
N ALA A 42 -0.77 -5.43 -4.76
CA ALA A 42 -0.80 -4.54 -5.93
C ALA A 42 0.52 -3.79 -6.13
N SER A 43 1.18 -3.36 -5.06
CA SER A 43 2.44 -2.62 -5.13
C SER A 43 3.63 -3.45 -5.58
N VAL A 44 3.63 -4.74 -5.23
CA VAL A 44 4.61 -5.71 -5.74
C VAL A 44 4.28 -6.12 -7.17
N ALA A 45 3.00 -6.33 -7.50
CA ALA A 45 2.56 -6.68 -8.85
C ALA A 45 2.90 -5.58 -9.88
N ASP A 46 2.74 -4.31 -9.49
CA ASP A 46 3.13 -3.15 -10.29
C ASP A 46 4.66 -2.91 -10.32
N LYS A 47 5.45 -3.76 -9.63
CA LYS A 47 6.90 -3.65 -9.48
C LYS A 47 7.37 -2.31 -8.88
N VAL A 48 6.54 -1.69 -8.03
CA VAL A 48 6.92 -0.48 -7.29
C VAL A 48 7.87 -0.83 -6.14
N PHE A 49 7.62 -1.97 -5.49
CA PHE A 49 8.52 -2.53 -4.49
C PHE A 49 9.09 -3.86 -4.95
N LYS A 50 10.28 -4.18 -4.47
CA LYS A 50 11.00 -5.40 -4.86
C LYS A 50 10.28 -6.67 -4.41
N ASP A 51 9.75 -6.64 -3.19
CA ASP A 51 9.14 -7.79 -2.53
C ASP A 51 8.08 -7.33 -1.52
N LYS A 52 7.28 -8.30 -1.06
CA LYS A 52 6.17 -8.03 -0.14
C LYS A 52 6.64 -7.49 1.20
N SER A 53 7.85 -7.83 1.64
CA SER A 53 8.39 -7.35 2.91
C SER A 53 8.71 -5.86 2.85
N GLU A 54 9.42 -5.43 1.81
CA GLU A 54 9.73 -4.03 1.55
C GLU A 54 8.44 -3.19 1.36
N ALA A 55 7.50 -3.71 0.57
CA ALA A 55 6.19 -3.08 0.36
C ALA A 55 5.42 -2.89 1.67
N CYS A 56 5.41 -3.92 2.51
CA CYS A 56 4.79 -3.91 3.82
C CYS A 56 5.35 -2.80 4.71
N ASP A 57 6.68 -2.71 4.86
CA ASP A 57 7.31 -1.70 5.71
C ASP A 57 7.03 -0.28 5.21
N LYS A 58 7.15 -0.06 3.89
CA LYS A 58 6.92 1.25 3.28
C LYS A 58 5.45 1.68 3.35
N LEU A 59 4.51 0.77 3.07
CA LEU A 59 3.08 1.10 3.17
C LEU A 59 2.64 1.27 4.62
N LEU A 60 3.19 0.50 5.55
CA LEU A 60 2.90 0.65 6.98
C LEU A 60 3.34 2.02 7.49
N GLU A 61 4.57 2.45 7.18
CA GLU A 61 5.10 3.76 7.58
C GLU A 61 4.22 4.92 7.08
N VAL A 62 3.70 4.81 5.86
CA VAL A 62 2.86 5.84 5.23
C VAL A 62 1.41 5.81 5.71
N LEU A 63 0.87 4.62 6.01
CA LEU A 63 -0.52 4.45 6.45
C LEU A 63 -0.71 4.69 7.95
N LEU A 64 0.28 4.39 8.79
CA LEU A 64 0.24 4.65 10.25
C LEU A 64 -0.23 6.07 10.63
N PRO A 65 0.30 7.16 10.05
CA PRO A 65 -0.17 8.51 10.36
C PRO A 65 -1.55 8.85 9.76
N LYS A 66 -2.12 7.99 8.90
CA LYS A 66 -3.39 8.21 8.19
C LYS A 66 -4.53 7.36 8.71
N VAL A 67 -4.23 6.39 9.57
CA VAL A 67 -5.20 5.50 10.20
C VAL A 67 -5.26 5.75 11.68
N ASP A 68 -6.45 5.55 12.25
CA ASP A 68 -6.67 5.67 13.68
C ASP A 68 -5.74 4.74 14.46
N SER A 69 -5.26 5.22 15.61
CA SER A 69 -4.33 4.48 16.47
C SER A 69 -4.84 3.11 16.91
N GLU A 70 -6.16 2.95 17.00
CA GLU A 70 -6.83 1.67 17.30
C GLU A 70 -6.58 0.61 16.22
N LEU A 71 -6.31 1.03 14.98
CA LEU A 71 -6.10 0.16 13.83
C LEU A 71 -4.61 -0.13 13.59
N HIS A 72 -3.71 0.57 14.28
CA HIS A 72 -2.26 0.33 14.21
C HIS A 72 -1.86 -1.11 14.52
N PRO A 73 -2.35 -1.77 15.60
CA PRO A 73 -2.01 -3.17 15.86
C PRO A 73 -2.51 -4.11 14.76
N ALA A 74 -3.70 -3.85 14.20
CA ALA A 74 -4.23 -4.65 13.09
C ALA A 74 -3.38 -4.51 11.81
N LEU A 75 -2.93 -3.29 11.50
CA LEU A 75 -2.04 -3.02 10.38
C LEU A 75 -0.65 -3.65 10.55
N ARG A 76 -0.07 -3.55 11.75
CA ARG A 76 1.22 -4.19 12.09
C ARG A 76 1.12 -5.71 11.96
N LYS A 77 0.05 -6.30 12.49
CA LYS A 77 -0.20 -7.74 12.37
C LYS A 77 -0.40 -8.17 10.91
N ALA A 78 -1.12 -7.38 10.11
CA ALA A 78 -1.26 -7.64 8.67
C ALA A 78 0.11 -7.67 7.97
N CYS A 79 0.96 -6.70 8.29
CA CYS A 79 2.32 -6.59 7.79
C CYS A 79 3.16 -7.82 8.15
N GLU A 80 3.15 -8.26 9.42
CA GLU A 80 3.85 -9.48 9.86
C GLU A 80 3.37 -10.72 9.09
N ARG A 81 2.05 -10.92 9.00
CA ARG A 81 1.48 -12.08 8.28
C ARG A 81 1.87 -12.12 6.81
N ILE A 82 2.01 -10.96 6.17
CA ILE A 82 2.42 -10.88 4.77
C ILE A 82 3.91 -11.21 4.61
N LYS A 83 4.75 -10.89 5.60
CA LYS A 83 6.18 -11.23 5.59
C LYS A 83 6.45 -12.71 5.83
N GLU A 84 5.55 -13.40 6.51
CA GLU A 84 5.63 -14.84 6.76
C GLU A 84 5.16 -15.71 5.57
N LEU A 85 4.59 -15.11 4.53
CA LEU A 85 4.07 -15.77 3.31
C LEU A 85 5.08 -15.75 2.17
#